data_AF-A0A660A902-F1
#
_entry.id   AF-A0A660A902-F1
#
_cell.length_a   1.000
_cell.length_b   1.000
_cell.length_c   1.000
_cell.angle_alpha   90.00
_cell.angle_beta   90.00
_cell.angle_gamma   90.00
#
_symmetry.space_group_name_H-M   'P 1'
#
loop_
_entity.id
_entity.type
_entity.pdbx_description
1 polymer ?
#
loop_
_entity_poly.entity_id
_entity_poly.type
_entity_poly.pdbx_seq_one_letter_code
_entity_poly.pdbx_strand_id
1 'polypeptide(L)'
;MILSTQQPNAQVISTAIRDNLLTRILLMKGQTSKELINMIFTDTDSIVQTRDAFSGYVFIDSAGTRPIFFKATDLYKNKLEKISTYEEAYKQMKRDNEAR
;
A
#
# COMPACT_ATOMS: atom_id res chain seq x y z
N MET A 1 0.17 9.47 -9.68
CA MET A 1 -1.29 9.25 -9.53
C MET A 1 -1.50 8.15 -8.52
N ILE A 2 -2.47 8.27 -7.62
CA ILE A 2 -2.86 7.21 -6.67
C ILE A 2 -4.34 6.90 -6.91
N LEU A 3 -4.66 5.63 -7.16
CA LEU A 3 -6.02 5.13 -7.29
C LEU A 3 -6.27 4.13 -6.16
N SER A 4 -7.36 4.29 -5.41
CA SER A 4 -7.72 3.42 -4.30
C SER A 4 -9.17 2.96 -4.41
N THR A 5 -9.43 1.70 -4.05
CA THR A 5 -10.77 1.11 -4.00
C THR A 5 -10.82 0.01 -2.95
N GLN A 6 -11.98 -0.16 -2.31
CA GLN A 6 -12.26 -1.31 -1.43
C GLN A 6 -12.81 -2.52 -2.21
N GLN A 7 -13.33 -2.29 -3.42
CA GLN A 7 -13.96 -3.31 -4.26
C GLN A 7 -13.28 -3.30 -5.64
N PRO A 8 -12.06 -3.83 -5.75
CA PRO A 8 -11.43 -4.01 -7.06
C PRO A 8 -12.30 -4.97 -7.88
N ASN A 9 -12.69 -4.54 -9.07
CA ASN A 9 -13.39 -5.35 -10.07
C ASN A 9 -13.00 -4.83 -11.46
N ALA A 10 -13.36 -5.56 -12.52
CA ALA A 10 -12.96 -5.20 -13.89
C ALA A 10 -13.55 -3.86 -14.38
N GLN A 11 -14.66 -3.41 -13.79
CA GLN A 11 -15.28 -2.11 -14.08
C GLN A 11 -14.52 -0.96 -13.41
N VAL A 12 -13.94 -1.19 -12.23
CA VAL A 12 -13.19 -0.18 -11.46
C VAL A 12 -11.70 -0.17 -11.84
N ILE A 13 -11.11 -1.34 -12.05
CA ILE A 13 -9.72 -1.53 -12.47
C ILE A 13 -9.74 -2.29 -13.79
N SER A 14 -9.97 -1.54 -14.87
CA SER A 14 -9.92 -2.08 -16.23
C SER A 14 -8.52 -2.61 -16.56
N THR A 15 -8.43 -3.49 -17.55
CA THR A 15 -7.15 -4.01 -18.04
C THR A 15 -6.19 -2.88 -18.44
N ALA A 16 -6.71 -1.85 -19.13
CA ALA A 16 -5.92 -0.69 -19.52
C ALA A 16 -5.32 0.07 -18.31
N ILE A 17 -6.05 0.20 -17.20
CA ILE A 17 -5.50 0.79 -15.98
C ILE A 17 -4.46 -0.16 -15.39
N ARG A 18 -4.79 -1.45 -15.25
CA ARG A 18 -3.91 -2.46 -14.64
C ARG A 18 -2.54 -2.52 -15.31
N ASP A 19 -2.52 -2.53 -16.64
CA ASP A 19 -1.30 -2.68 -17.45
C ASP A 19 -0.38 -1.45 -17.37
N ASN A 20 -0.93 -0.28 -17.03
CA ASN A 20 -0.17 0.97 -16.91
C ASN A 20 0.24 1.30 -15.45
N LEU A 21 -0.13 0.46 -14.48
CA LEU A 21 0.26 0.64 -13.08
C LEU A 21 1.55 -0.10 -12.76
N LEU A 22 2.65 0.65 -12.64
CA LEU A 22 3.98 0.16 -12.23
C LEU A 22 4.04 -0.30 -10.76
N THR A 23 3.14 0.22 -9.92
CA THR A 23 3.06 -0.13 -8.50
C THR A 23 1.64 -0.53 -8.15
N ARG A 24 1.49 -1.66 -7.45
CA ARG A 24 0.20 -2.20 -7.01
C ARG A 24 0.29 -2.58 -5.54
N ILE A 25 -0.69 -2.14 -4.76
CA ILE A 25 -0.75 -2.39 -3.32
C ILE A 25 -2.10 -3.05 -3.01
N LEU A 26 -2.04 -4.18 -2.31
CA LEU A 26 -3.20 -4.80 -1.68
C LEU A 26 -3.05 -4.67 -0.17
N LEU A 27 -3.94 -3.90 0.46
CA LEU A 27 -4.12 -3.90 1.90
C LEU A 27 -5.18 -4.93 2.29
N MET A 28 -4.88 -5.72 3.31
CA MET A 28 -5.73 -6.82 3.74
C MET A 28 -6.25 -6.57 5.16
N LYS A 29 -7.42 -7.16 5.43
CA LYS A 29 -8.01 -7.23 6.77
C LYS A 29 -8.83 -8.51 6.88
N GLY A 30 -8.25 -9.53 7.51
CA GLY A 30 -8.86 -10.86 7.59
C GLY A 30 -8.73 -11.62 6.27
N GLN A 31 -9.79 -12.34 5.89
CA GLN A 31 -9.81 -13.15 4.67
C GLN A 31 -10.02 -12.29 3.43
N THR A 32 -9.15 -12.46 2.44
CA THR A 32 -9.28 -11.87 1.10
C THR A 32 -9.45 -12.99 0.09
N SER A 33 -10.41 -12.85 -0.85
CA SER A 33 -10.66 -13.89 -1.84
C SER A 33 -9.53 -13.99 -2.86
N LYS A 34 -9.34 -15.20 -3.42
CA LYS A 34 -8.34 -15.44 -4.45
C LYS A 34 -8.63 -14.63 -5.72
N GLU A 35 -9.90 -14.45 -6.05
CA GLU A 35 -10.34 -13.63 -7.17
C GLU A 35 -9.88 -12.19 -7.01
N LEU A 36 -10.00 -11.62 -5.80
CA LEU A 36 -9.56 -10.26 -5.51
C LEU A 36 -8.04 -10.12 -5.68
N ILE A 37 -7.30 -11.10 -5.18
CA ILE A 37 -5.84 -11.15 -5.30
C ILE A 37 -5.43 -11.19 -6.79
N ASN A 38 -6.07 -12.05 -7.58
CA ASN A 38 -5.82 -12.17 -9.03
C ASN A 38 -6.25 -10.91 -9.83
N MET A 39 -7.10 -10.06 -9.26
CA MET A 39 -7.45 -8.77 -9.87
C MET A 39 -6.36 -7.70 -9.67
N ILE A 40 -5.45 -7.90 -8.72
CA ILE A 40 -4.40 -6.93 -8.41
C ILE A 40 -3.04 -7.43 -8.89
N PHE A 41 -2.76 -8.72 -8.73
CA PHE A 41 -1.46 -9.31 -9.05
C PHE A 41 -1.57 -10.45 -10.06
N THR A 42 -0.55 -10.58 -10.90
CA THR A 42 -0.44 -11.66 -11.89
C THR A 42 0.23 -12.90 -11.29
N ASP A 43 1.32 -12.71 -10.52
CA ASP A 43 1.95 -13.76 -9.72
C ASP A 43 1.39 -13.71 -8.31
N THR A 44 0.71 -14.79 -7.88
CA THR A 44 -0.03 -14.84 -6.62
C THR A 44 0.39 -16.00 -5.73
N ASP A 45 1.37 -16.79 -6.15
CA ASP A 45 1.76 -18.02 -5.46
C ASP A 45 2.36 -17.74 -4.07
N SER A 46 2.96 -16.56 -3.89
CA SER A 46 3.50 -16.09 -2.61
C SER A 46 2.46 -15.46 -1.69
N ILE A 47 1.20 -15.29 -2.14
CA ILE A 47 0.18 -14.53 -1.40
C ILE A 47 -0.69 -15.45 -0.55
N VAL A 48 -0.53 -15.31 0.77
CA VAL A 48 -1.47 -15.85 1.77
C VAL A 48 -2.76 -15.02 1.81
N GLN A 49 -3.92 -15.68 1.77
CA GLN A 49 -5.26 -15.06 1.72
C GLN A 49 -5.73 -14.43 3.04
N THR A 50 -5.17 -14.86 4.17
CA THR A 50 -5.52 -14.33 5.50
C THR A 50 -4.36 -13.49 6.04
N ARG A 51 -4.63 -12.24 6.38
CA ARG A 51 -3.65 -11.32 6.97
C ARG A 51 -4.31 -10.38 7.98
N ASP A 52 -3.50 -9.88 8.90
CA ASP A 52 -3.92 -8.88 9.89
C ASP A 52 -4.19 -7.53 9.22
N ALA A 53 -4.98 -6.69 9.89
CA ALA A 53 -5.16 -5.30 9.48
C ALA A 53 -3.81 -4.56 9.38
N PHE A 54 -3.76 -3.53 8.52
CA PHE A 54 -2.53 -2.77 8.24
C PHE A 54 -1.38 -3.65 7.70
N SER A 55 -1.70 -4.73 7.00
CA SER A 55 -0.69 -5.54 6.32
C SER A 55 -1.19 -5.98 4.96
N GLY A 56 -0.28 -6.46 4.11
CA GLY A 56 -0.63 -6.89 2.78
C GLY A 56 0.58 -7.06 1.89
N TYR A 57 0.38 -6.84 0.58
CA TYR A 57 1.42 -7.05 -0.42
C TYR A 57 1.57 -5.86 -1.34
N VAL A 58 2.81 -5.61 -1.75
CA VAL A 58 3.17 -4.58 -2.72
C VAL A 58 3.95 -5.21 -3.87
N PHE A 59 3.60 -4.84 -5.08
CA PHE A 59 4.36 -5.14 -6.29
C PHE A 59 4.87 -3.83 -6.88
N ILE A 60 6.15 -3.81 -7.26
CA ILE A 60 6.80 -2.68 -7.94
C ILE A 60 7.56 -3.29 -9.11
N ASP A 61 7.22 -2.86 -10.32
CA ASP A 61 7.72 -3.44 -11.58
C ASP A 61 9.26 -3.45 -11.65
N SER A 62 9.91 -2.38 -11.18
CA SER A 62 11.38 -2.28 -11.16
C SER A 62 12.07 -3.08 -10.05
N ALA A 63 11.33 -3.59 -9.06
CA ALA A 63 11.89 -4.22 -7.86
C ALA A 63 11.85 -5.76 -7.89
N GLY A 64 11.18 -6.35 -8.88
CA GLY A 64 11.14 -7.80 -9.06
C GLY A 64 9.82 -8.30 -9.63
N THR A 65 9.69 -9.62 -9.73
CA THR A 65 8.56 -10.26 -10.42
C THR A 65 7.42 -10.67 -9.50
N ARG A 66 7.58 -10.57 -8.17
CA ARG A 66 6.60 -11.10 -7.19
C ARG A 66 6.16 -10.06 -6.16
N PRO A 67 4.90 -10.13 -5.69
CA PRO A 67 4.43 -9.29 -4.59
C PRO A 67 5.18 -9.57 -3.28
N ILE A 68 5.59 -8.50 -2.59
CA ILE A 68 6.35 -8.52 -1.34
C ILE A 68 5.42 -8.18 -0.19
N PHE A 69 5.47 -8.96 0.88
CA PHE A 69 4.70 -8.69 2.09
C PHE A 69 5.20 -7.42 2.80
N PHE A 70 4.26 -6.61 3.30
CA PHE A 70 4.57 -5.45 4.13
C PHE A 70 3.56 -5.26 5.27
N LYS A 71 3.99 -4.54 6.31
CA LYS A 71 3.11 -4.00 7.37
C LYS A 71 3.15 -2.48 7.31
N ALA A 72 1.98 -1.88 7.22
CA ALA A 72 1.79 -0.43 7.33
C ALA A 72 1.74 -0.02 8.80
N THR A 73 2.21 1.20 9.07
CA THR A 73 2.03 1.82 10.38
C THR A 73 0.57 2.25 10.56
N ASP A 74 -0.04 1.83 11.67
CA ASP A 74 -1.32 2.38 12.11
C ASP A 74 -1.10 3.82 12.60
N LEU A 75 -1.49 4.79 11.79
CA LEU A 75 -1.28 6.20 12.11
C LEU A 75 -2.09 6.65 13.33
N TYR A 76 -3.31 6.12 13.52
CA TYR A 76 -4.17 6.53 14.62
C TYR A 76 -3.64 6.02 15.96
N LYS A 77 -3.26 4.74 16.02
CA LYS A 77 -2.66 4.15 17.22
C LYS A 77 -1.37 4.88 17.63
N ASN A 78 -0.61 5.38 16.66
CA ASN A 78 0.64 6.09 16.89
C ASN A 78 0.50 7.62 16.97
N LYS A 79 -0.72 8.17 16.94
CA LYS A 79 -0.98 9.62 16.99
C LYS A 79 -0.34 10.43 15.85
N LEU A 80 -0.21 9.78 14.69
CA LEU A 80 0.37 10.32 13.45
C LEU A 80 -0.70 10.71 12.42
N GLU A 81 -1.97 10.76 12.80
CA GLU A 81 -3.08 11.06 11.88
C GLU A 81 -3.21 12.55 11.54
N LYS A 82 -2.60 13.44 12.32
CA LYS A 82 -2.74 14.89 12.16
C LYS A 82 -1.62 15.47 11.31
N ILE A 83 -1.99 16.31 10.35
CA ILE A 83 -1.04 17.07 9.52
C ILE A 83 -0.11 17.92 10.41
N SER A 84 -0.64 18.52 11.47
CA SER A 84 0.14 19.33 12.42
C SER A 84 1.33 18.57 13.03
N THR A 85 1.18 17.27 13.29
CA THR A 85 2.26 16.41 13.79
C THR A 85 3.45 16.40 12.81
N TYR A 86 3.17 16.31 11.50
CA TYR A 86 4.21 16.31 10.47
C TYR A 86 4.80 17.71 10.23
N GLU A 87 4.00 18.76 10.31
CA GLU A 87 4.48 20.14 10.20
C GLU A 87 5.46 20.49 11.32
N GLU A 88 5.16 20.09 12.55
CA GLU A 88 6.04 20.28 13.72
C GLU A 88 7.34 19.50 13.55
N ALA A 89 7.26 18.23 13.13
CA ALA A 89 8.43 17.40 12.85
C ALA A 89 9.33 18.02 11.75
N TYR A 90 8.74 18.54 10.68
CA TYR A 90 9.49 19.21 9.61
C TYR A 90 10.17 20.49 10.10
N LYS A 91 9.48 21.32 10.87
CA LYS A 91 10.07 22.54 11.46
C LYS A 91 11.22 22.21 12.40
N GLN A 92 11.10 21.14 13.20
CA GLN A 92 12.19 20.68 14.07
C GLN A 92 13.40 20.22 13.27
N MET A 93 13.20 19.34 12.28
CA MET A 93 14.28 18.88 11.39
C MET A 93 15.03 20.05 10.74
N LYS A 94 14.31 21.07 10.28
CA LYS A 94 14.92 22.27 9.67
C LYS A 94 15.83 23.01 10.66
N ARG A 95 15.37 23.22 11.91
CA ARG A 95 16.18 23.84 12.97
C ARG A 95 17.44 23.03 13.28
N ASP A 96 17.31 21.71 13.36
CA ASP A 96 18.43 20.82 13.67
C ASP A 96 19.51 20.83 12.57
N ASN A 97 19.10 21.04 11.31
CA ASN A 97 20.03 21.16 10.18
C ASN A 97 20.68 22.54 10.07
N GLU A 98 20.03 23.60 10.54
CA GLU A 98 20.59 24.97 10.58
C GLU A 98 21.53 25.19 11.77
N ALA A 99 21.42 24.37 12.82
CA ALA A 99 22.29 24.39 13.99
C ALA A 99 23.58 23.56 13.83
N ARG A 100 23.76 22.90 12.68
CA ARG A 100 24.95 22.13 12.29
C ARG A 100 25.79 22.90 11.29
#